data_AF-A0A0B6XV22-F1
#
_entry.id   AF-A0A0B6XV22-F1
#
_cell.length_a   1.000
_cell.length_b   1.000
_cell.length_c   1.000
_cell.angle_alpha   90.00
_cell.angle_beta   90.00
_cell.angle_gamma   90.00
#
_symmetry.space_group_name_H-M   'P 1'
#
loop_
_entity.id
_entity.type
_entity.pdbx_description
1 polymer ?
#
loop_
_entity_poly.entity_id
_entity_poly.type
_entity_poly.pdbx_seq_one_letter_code
_entity_poly.pdbx_strand_id
1 'polypeptide(L)' 'KCAQLLNAKLVDDISSEVTHLITGVNAIGMCPRTLKYLNVVLAGKWVVSSRWLNKCIECGSRVLEEEFEITGCTNYP' A
#
# COMPACT_ATOMS: atom_id res chain seq x y z
N LYS A 1 7.04 10.64 -9.79
CA LYS A 1 7.47 11.54 -8.67
C LYS A 1 7.66 10.77 -7.37
N CYS A 2 6.67 10.04 -6.86
CA CYS A 2 6.78 9.34 -5.56
C CYS A 2 7.74 8.13 -5.57
N ALA A 3 7.80 7.37 -6.66
CA ALA A 3 8.71 6.22 -6.75
C ALA A 3 10.18 6.63 -6.57
N GLN A 4 10.61 7.73 -7.19
CA GLN A 4 11.97 8.27 -7.01
C GLN A 4 12.21 8.75 -5.57
N LEU A 5 11.23 9.44 -4.98
CA LEU A 5 11.31 9.91 -3.58
C LEU A 5 11.54 8.75 -2.60
N LEU A 6 10.88 7.62 -2.84
CA LEU A 6 10.94 6.44 -1.99
C LEU A 6 12.06 5.47 -2.39
N ASN A 7 12.83 5.80 -3.44
CA ASN A 7 13.75 4.88 -4.10
C ASN A 7 13.11 3.51 -4.41
N ALA A 8 11.86 3.55 -4.87
CA ALA A 8 11.00 2.39 -5.07
C ALA A 8 10.91 2.01 -6.56
N LYS A 9 10.83 0.70 -6.80
CA LYS A 9 10.52 0.10 -8.10
C LYS A 9 9.03 -0.22 -8.16
N LEU A 10 8.35 0.27 -9.20
CA LEU A 10 6.97 -0.10 -9.50
C LEU A 10 6.99 -1.38 -10.36
N VAL A 11 6.10 -2.31 -10.03
CA VAL A 11 5.92 -3.56 -10.77
C VAL A 11 4.43 -3.81 -10.98
N ASP A 12 4.07 -4.37 -12.14
CA ASP A 12 2.68 -4.66 -12.48
C ASP A 12 2.19 -5.97 -11.86
N ASP A 13 3.08 -6.97 -11.82
CA ASP A 13 2.84 -8.30 -11.29
C ASP A 13 3.47 -8.50 -9.92
N ILE A 14 2.82 -9.30 -9.08
CA ILE A 14 3.37 -9.66 -7.78
C ILE A 14 4.51 -10.64 -7.97
N SER A 15 5.66 -10.28 -7.43
CA SER A 15 6.84 -11.12 -7.31
C SER A 15 7.33 -11.19 -5.87
N SER A 16 8.36 -12.01 -5.62
CA SER A 16 9.07 -12.05 -4.34
C SER A 16 9.65 -10.69 -3.96
N GLU A 17 10.04 -9.86 -4.92
CA GLU A 17 10.63 -8.52 -4.71
C GLU A 17 9.64 -7.47 -4.20
N VAL A 18 8.33 -7.69 -4.35
CA VAL A 18 7.32 -6.74 -3.86
C VAL A 18 7.45 -6.58 -2.35
N THR A 19 7.44 -5.35 -1.84
CA THR A 19 7.47 -5.09 -0.39
C THR A 19 6.21 -4.41 0.11
N HIS A 20 5.52 -3.66 -0.76
CA HIS A 20 4.34 -2.86 -0.43
C HIS A 20 3.27 -3.05 -1.48
N LEU A 21 2.04 -3.20 -1.03
CA LEU A 21 0.84 -2.95 -1.82
C LEU A 21 0.24 -1.63 -1.38
N ILE A 22 0.04 -0.73 -2.34
CA ILE A 22 -0.59 0.56 -2.10
C ILE A 22 -1.96 0.53 -2.74
N THR A 23 -3.00 0.80 -1.96
CA THR A 23 -4.38 0.73 -2.45
C THR A 23 -5.25 1.82 -1.84
N GLY A 24 -6.37 2.12 -2.50
CA GLY A 24 -7.41 2.98 -1.97
C GLY A 24 -8.18 2.29 -0.84
N VAL A 25 -8.75 3.10 0.04
CA VAL A 25 -9.64 2.66 1.11
C VAL A 25 -10.96 3.42 1.05
N ASN A 26 -12.04 2.79 1.50
CA ASN A 26 -13.34 3.43 1.64
C ASN A 26 -13.42 4.30 2.91
N ALA A 27 -14.61 4.85 3.20
CA ALA A 27 -14.84 5.75 4.34
C ALA A 27 -14.52 5.12 5.70
N ILE A 28 -14.58 3.80 5.82
CA ILE A 28 -14.30 3.05 7.06
C ILE A 28 -12.89 2.43 7.07
N GLY A 29 -12.03 2.80 6.11
CA GLY A 29 -10.62 2.35 6.08
C GLY A 29 -10.40 0.97 5.49
N MET A 30 -11.39 0.36 4.83
CA MET A 30 -11.26 -0.96 4.21
C MET A 30 -10.87 -0.83 2.74
N CYS A 31 -9.97 -1.68 2.26
CA CYS A 31 -9.62 -1.76 0.85
C CYS A 31 -10.46 -2.81 0.09
N PRO A 32 -10.54 -2.75 -1.25
CA PRO A 32 -11.11 -3.84 -2.04
C PRO A 32 -10.34 -5.14 -1.83
N ARG A 33 -11.07 -6.26 -1.71
CA ARG A 33 -10.46 -7.59 -1.70
C ARG A 33 -10.05 -7.98 -3.13
N THR A 34 -8.75 -8.11 -3.35
CA THR A 34 -8.17 -8.55 -4.63
C THR A 34 -7.18 -9.69 -4.40
N LEU A 35 -6.85 -10.44 -5.46
CA LEU A 35 -5.73 -11.40 -5.43
C LEU A 35 -4.42 -10.74 -5.00
N LYS A 36 -4.21 -9.48 -5.41
CA LYS A 36 -3.02 -8.72 -5.00
C LYS A 36 -2.96 -8.50 -3.50
N TYR A 37 -4.07 -8.11 -2.89
CA TYR A 37 -4.20 -7.96 -1.44
C TYR A 37 -3.92 -9.29 -0.71
N LEU A 38 -4.58 -10.37 -1.11
CA LEU A 38 -4.42 -11.68 -0.45
C LEU A 38 -2.97 -12.19 -0.52
N ASN A 39 -2.31 -12.07 -1.67
CA ASN A 39 -0.93 -12.50 -1.84
C ASN A 39 0.05 -11.71 -0.95
N VAL A 40 -0.17 -10.41 -0.79
CA VAL A 40 0.70 -9.53 0.01
C VAL A 40 0.51 -9.79 1.50
N VAL A 41 -0.73 -9.99 1.95
CA VAL A 41 -1.04 -10.40 3.34
C VAL A 41 -0.41 -11.75 3.66
N LEU A 42 -0.59 -12.77 2.80
CA LEU A 42 0.00 -14.10 3.01
C LEU A 42 1.53 -14.06 3.08
N ALA A 43 2.15 -13.13 2.35
CA ALA A 43 3.60 -12.93 2.34
C ALA A 43 4.12 -12.08 3.51
N GLY A 44 3.26 -11.59 4.41
CA GLY A 44 3.66 -10.71 5.51
C GLY A 44 4.25 -9.37 5.04
N LYS A 45 3.79 -8.88 3.89
CA LYS A 45 4.25 -7.64 3.25
C LYS A 45 3.29 -6.50 3.59
N TRP A 46 3.77 -5.25 3.47
CA TRP A 46 2.99 -4.08 3.82
C TRP A 46 1.79 -3.89 2.90
N VAL A 47 0.61 -3.68 3.49
CA VAL A 47 -0.58 -3.18 2.79
C VAL A 47 -0.89 -1.80 3.36
N VAL A 48 -0.65 -0.75 2.58
CA VAL A 48 -0.80 0.64 3.04
C VAL A 48 -1.75 1.44 2.16
N SER A 49 -2.41 2.42 2.77
CA SER A 49 -3.28 3.35 2.05
C SER A 49 -2.49 4.24 1.10
N SER A 50 -3.10 4.66 -0.01
CA SER A 50 -2.57 5.73 -0.89
C SER A 50 -2.27 7.03 -0.14
N ARG A 51 -2.87 7.25 1.03
CA ARG A 51 -2.55 8.36 1.94
C ARG A 51 -1.08 8.38 2.37
N TRP A 52 -0.43 7.21 2.48
CA TRP A 52 1.00 7.12 2.80
C TRP A 52 1.85 7.80 1.73
N LEU A 53 1.55 7.56 0.44
CA LEU A 53 2.26 8.23 -0.66
C LEU A 53 2.10 9.74 -0.60
N ASN A 54 0.88 10.22 -0.35
CA ASN A 54 0.62 11.65 -0.23
C ASN A 54 1.45 12.25 0.91
N LYS A 55 1.48 11.58 2.08
CA LYS A 55 2.26 12.04 3.22
C LYS A 55 3.76 12.06 2.94
N CYS A 56 4.28 11.05 2.26
CA CYS A 56 5.68 11.02 1.84
C CYS A 56 6.02 12.23 0.94
N ILE A 57 5.15 12.54 -0.04
CA ILE A 57 5.34 13.70 -0.94
C ILE A 57 5.33 15.00 -0.14
N GLU A 58 4.34 15.18 0.74
CA GLU A 58 4.20 16.37 1.58
C GLU A 58 5.43 16.59 2.47
N CYS A 59 5.95 15.52 3.07
CA CYS A 59 7.12 15.57 3.95
C CYS A 59 8.45 15.58 3.18
N GLY A 60 8.44 15.37 1.86
CA GLY A 60 9.64 15.24 1.05
C GLY A 60 10.56 14.08 1.48
N SER A 61 10.04 13.08 2.18
CA SER A 61 10.80 11.93 2.71
C SER A 61 9.89 10.72 2.94
N ARG A 62 10.47 9.54 3.14
CA ARG A 62 9.72 8.33 3.51
C ARG A 62 9.27 8.44 4.96
N VAL A 63 7.97 8.42 5.20
CA VAL A 63 7.37 8.34 6.54
C VAL A 63 7.06 6.89 6.91
N LEU A 64 6.85 6.61 8.20
CA LEU A 64 6.55 5.27 8.70
C LEU A 64 5.25 4.73 8.12
N GLU A 65 5.26 3.44 7.77
CA GLU A 65 4.13 2.73 7.16
C GLU A 65 3.01 2.43 8.16
N GLU A 66 3.36 2.23 9.43
CA GLU A 66 2.48 1.79 10.53
C GLU A 66 1.22 2.66 10.67
N GLU A 67 1.37 3.98 10.52
CA GLU A 67 0.24 4.94 10.61
C GLU A 67 -0.77 4.81 9.44
N PHE A 68 -0.38 4.12 8.37
CA PHE A 68 -1.15 4.01 7.13
C PHE A 68 -1.49 2.56 6.77
N GLU A 69 -1.18 1.62 7.65
CA GLU A 69 -1.47 0.20 7.46
C GLU A 69 -2.98 -0.03 7.34
N ILE A 70 -3.36 -0.86 6.37
CA ILE A 70 -4.75 -1.25 6.14
C ILE A 70 -5.01 -2.55 6.89
N THR A 71 -5.89 -2.49 7.88
CA THR A 71 -6.18 -3.62 8.78
C THR A 71 -7.29 -4.56 8.25
N GLY A 72 -7.92 -4.24 7.12
CA GLY A 72 -8.99 -5.07 6.57
C GLY A 72 -9.38 -4.80 5.12
N CYS A 73 -10.13 -5.74 4.54
CA CYS A 73 -10.66 -5.64 3.18
C CYS A 73 -12.16 -5.94 3.11
N THR A 74 -12.83 -5.36 2.12
CA THR A 74 -14.25 -5.55 1.85
C THR A 74 -14.49 -6.07 0.43
N ASN A 75 -15.54 -6.88 0.29
CA ASN A 75 -16.11 -7.26 -1.01
C ASN A 75 -17.26 -6.31 -1.44
N TYR A 76 -17.71 -5.45 -0.52
CA TYR A 76 -18.76 -4.48 -0.76
C TYR A 76 -18.13 -3.14 -1.15
N PRO A 77 -18.61 -2.49 -2.23
CA PRO A 77 -18.15 -1.16 -2.62
C PRO A 77 -18.34 -0.12 -1.51
#